data_AF-A0A259PPZ4-F1
#
_entry.id   AF-A0A259PPZ4-F1
#
_cell.length_a   1.000
_cell.length_b   1.000
_cell.length_c   1.000
_cell.angle_alpha   90.00
_cell.angle_beta   90.00
_cell.angle_gamma   90.00
#
_symmetry.space_group_name_H-M   'P 1'
#
loop_
_entity.id
_entity.type
_entity.pdbx_description
1 polymer ?
#
loop_
_entity_poly.entity_id
_entity_poly.type
_entity_poly.pdbx_seq_one_letter_code
_entity_poly.pdbx_strand_id
1 'polypeptide(L)'
;MPAQVLEPDDPGVLAVLREHPLGPLLELVNVTTSWRPFPGRRLKELGLDGAPDALTGDVVHPQSDDNVWLAPLQVRWVVRT
;
A
#
# COMPACT_ATOMS: atom_id res chain seq x y z
N MET A 1 -6.50 7.13 -16.28
CA MET A 1 -5.03 6.99 -16.24
C MET A 1 -4.70 5.50 -16.16
N PRO A 2 -3.58 5.02 -16.74
CA PRO A 2 -3.22 3.61 -16.72
C PRO A 2 -2.85 3.16 -15.29
N ALA A 3 -3.01 1.88 -15.01
CA ALA A 3 -2.48 1.26 -13.80
C ALA A 3 -1.00 0.91 -14.00
N GLN A 4 -0.19 1.12 -12.97
CA GLN A 4 1.24 0.81 -12.98
C GLN A 4 1.59 -0.13 -11.83
N VAL A 5 2.23 -1.25 -12.13
CA VAL A 5 2.89 -2.08 -11.11
C VAL A 5 4.16 -1.35 -10.68
N LEU A 6 4.33 -1.13 -9.38
CA LEU A 6 5.53 -0.50 -8.83
C LEU A 6 6.69 -1.50 -8.79
N GLU A 7 7.92 -1.00 -8.87
CA GLU A 7 9.12 -1.81 -8.62
C GLU A 7 9.04 -2.44 -7.22
N PRO A 8 9.13 -3.78 -7.10
CA PRO A 8 8.90 -4.47 -5.84
C PRO A 8 10.06 -4.29 -4.86
N ASP A 9 9.74 -3.88 -3.64
CA ASP A 9 10.67 -3.91 -2.49
C ASP A 9 10.67 -5.29 -1.81
N ASP A 10 9.52 -5.97 -1.80
CA ASP A 10 9.36 -7.36 -1.37
C ASP A 10 8.60 -8.13 -2.48
N PRO A 11 9.13 -9.25 -3.00
CA PRO A 11 8.49 -9.99 -4.10
C PRO A 11 7.17 -10.67 -3.70
N GLY A 12 6.87 -10.77 -2.40
CA GLY A 12 5.60 -11.25 -1.87
C GLY A 12 4.51 -10.18 -1.79
N VAL A 13 4.81 -8.92 -2.15
CA VAL A 13 3.84 -7.82 -2.19
C VAL A 13 3.67 -7.32 -3.61
N LEU A 14 2.46 -7.47 -4.15
CA LEU A 14 2.05 -6.81 -5.38
C LEU A 14 1.54 -5.41 -5.04
N ALA A 15 2.20 -4.38 -5.57
CA ALA A 15 1.80 -2.99 -5.42
C ALA A 15 1.42 -2.39 -6.77
N VAL A 16 0.18 -1.91 -6.90
CA VAL A 16 -0.33 -1.27 -8.12
C VAL A 16 -0.76 0.15 -7.81
N LEU A 17 -0.17 1.12 -8.49
CA LEU A 17 -0.51 2.53 -8.41
C LEU A 17 -1.46 2.92 -9.54
N ARG A 18 -2.51 3.65 -9.18
CA ARG A 18 -3.45 4.24 -10.13
C ARG A 18 -3.57 5.72 -9.81
N GLU A 19 -3.06 6.55 -10.70
CA GLU A 19 -3.21 8.00 -10.58
C GLU A 19 -4.65 8.41 -10.92
N HIS A 20 -5.17 9.41 -10.21
CA HIS A 20 -6.49 9.96 -10.46
C HIS A 20 -6.52 11.45 -10.05
N PRO A 21 -7.32 12.31 -10.73
CA PRO A 21 -7.35 13.75 -10.42
C PRO A 21 -7.70 14.12 -8.98
N LEU A 22 -8.38 13.24 -8.24
CA LEU A 22 -8.71 13.45 -6.81
C LEU A 22 -7.63 12.94 -5.85
N GLY A 23 -6.60 12.25 -6.35
CA GLY A 23 -5.57 11.62 -5.53
C GLY A 23 -5.26 10.20 -6.00
N PRO A 24 -4.08 9.65 -5.67
CA PRO A 24 -3.70 8.30 -6.06
C PRO A 24 -4.47 7.24 -5.26
N LEU A 25 -4.68 6.09 -5.91
CA LEU A 25 -5.02 4.82 -5.28
C LEU A 25 -3.80 3.91 -5.37
N LEU A 26 -3.32 3.45 -4.22
CA LEU A 26 -2.32 2.39 -4.10
C LEU A 26 -2.99 1.10 -3.65
N GLU A 27 -3.02 0.11 -4.52
CA GLU A 27 -3.52 -1.23 -4.24
C GLU A 27 -2.34 -2.10 -3.77
N LEU A 28 -2.41 -2.61 -2.53
CA LEU A 28 -1.41 -3.52 -1.96
C LEU A 28 -2.03 -4.89 -1.77
N VAL A 29 -1.34 -5.93 -2.24
CA VAL A 29 -1.73 -7.33 -2.04
C VAL A 29 -0.52 -8.12 -1.57
N ASN A 30 -0.61 -8.73 -0.39
CA ASN A 30 0.31 -9.78 -0.01
C ASN A 30 -0.10 -11.07 -0.75
N VAL A 31 0.70 -11.52 -1.71
CA VAL A 31 0.40 -12.73 -2.51
C VAL A 31 0.89 -14.02 -1.86
N THR A 32 1.29 -13.95 -0.58
CA THR A 32 1.87 -15.06 0.18
C THR A 32 1.06 -15.38 1.43
N THR A 33 1.33 -16.56 2.02
CA THR A 33 0.69 -17.05 3.24
C THR A 33 1.44 -16.66 4.54
N SER A 34 2.41 -15.75 4.44
CA SER A 34 3.19 -15.23 5.57
C SER A 34 3.05 -13.71 5.64
N TRP A 35 3.32 -13.09 6.79
CA TRP A 35 3.40 -11.64 6.90
C TRP A 35 4.45 -11.06 5.95
N ARG A 36 4.13 -9.96 5.27
CA ARG A 36 5.05 -9.27 4.37
C ARG A 36 5.10 -7.77 4.64
N PRO A 37 6.28 -7.14 4.59
CA PRO A 37 6.43 -5.71 4.76
C PRO A 37 6.18 -4.97 3.45
N PHE A 38 5.59 -3.78 3.57
CA PHE A 38 5.64 -2.74 2.55
C PHE A 38 6.30 -1.50 3.15
N PRO A 39 7.36 -0.92 2.53
CA PRO A 39 8.12 0.17 3.15
C PRO A 39 7.29 1.44 3.32
N GLY A 40 7.25 1.99 4.54
CA GLY A 40 6.59 3.24 4.89
C GLY A 40 7.13 4.44 4.12
N ARG A 41 8.43 4.45 3.78
CA ARG A 41 9.01 5.43 2.84
C ARG A 41 8.23 5.54 1.52
N ARG A 42 7.70 4.45 0.97
CA ARG A 42 6.92 4.48 -0.28
C ARG A 42 5.59 5.22 -0.10
N LEU A 43 4.93 5.04 1.04
CA LEU A 43 3.72 5.81 1.35
C LEU A 43 4.02 7.31 1.41
N LYS A 44 5.12 7.70 2.05
CA LYS A 44 5.56 9.10 2.12
C LYS A 44 5.88 9.67 0.73
N GLU A 45 6.65 8.93 -0.08
CA GLU A 45 6.98 9.30 -1.47
C GLU A 45 5.73 9.50 -2.35
N LEU A 46 4.68 8.69 -2.12
CA LEU A 46 3.40 8.77 -2.83
C LEU A 46 2.39 9.75 -2.20
N GLY A 47 2.74 10.41 -1.09
CA GLY A 47 1.85 11.30 -0.36
C GLY A 47 0.65 10.61 0.29
N LEU A 48 0.79 9.33 0.63
CA LEU A 48 -0.22 8.43 1.23
C LEU A 48 0.07 8.10 2.71
N ASP A 49 1.01 8.78 3.36
CA ASP A 49 1.28 8.58 4.78
C ASP A 49 0.05 8.99 5.62
N GLY A 50 -0.45 8.06 6.44
CA GLY A 50 -1.69 8.25 7.22
C GLY A 50 -2.97 8.28 6.39
N ALA A 51 -2.94 7.78 5.15
CA ALA A 51 -4.13 7.61 4.34
C ALA A 51 -4.97 6.40 4.81
N PRO A 52 -6.31 6.44 4.66
CA PRO A 52 -7.16 5.31 4.97
C PRO A 52 -7.03 4.17 3.95
N ASP A 53 -7.25 2.94 4.42
CA ASP A 53 -7.63 1.81 3.59
C ASP A 53 -9.11 1.91 3.23
N ALA A 54 -9.45 2.08 1.95
CA ALA A 54 -10.82 2.20 1.48
C ALA A 54 -11.67 0.94 1.72
N LEU A 55 -11.05 -0.21 1.97
CA LEU A 55 -11.77 -1.47 2.21
C LEU A 55 -12.27 -1.61 3.66
N THR A 56 -11.50 -1.12 4.63
CA THR A 56 -11.82 -1.28 6.07
C THR A 56 -12.09 0.04 6.78
N GLY A 57 -11.60 1.16 6.24
CA GLY A 57 -11.59 2.46 6.90
C GLY A 57 -10.43 2.68 7.87
N ASP A 58 -9.59 1.65 8.11
CA ASP A 58 -8.44 1.78 9.00
C ASP A 58 -7.38 2.72 8.42
N VAL A 59 -6.77 3.54 9.27
CA VAL A 59 -5.65 4.37 8.85
C VAL A 59 -4.40 3.53 8.68
N VAL A 60 -3.73 3.66 7.53
CA VAL A 60 -2.49 2.95 7.23
C VAL A 60 -1.31 3.76 7.74
N HIS A 61 -0.61 3.21 8.73
CA HIS A 61 0.61 3.76 9.28
C HIS A 61 1.73 2.73 9.31
N PRO A 62 2.97 3.12 8.97
CA PRO A 62 4.15 2.30 9.25
C PRO A 62 4.29 2.05 10.76
N GLN A 63 4.78 0.87 11.14
CA GLN A 63 5.16 0.56 12.51
C GLN A 63 6.54 1.17 12.85
N SER A 64 7.07 0.89 14.04
CA SER A 64 8.33 1.47 14.51
C SER A 64 9.55 1.08 13.67
N ASP A 65 9.44 0.06 12.82
CA ASP A 65 10.46 -0.38 11.86
C ASP A 65 10.30 0.27 10.46
N ASP A 66 9.43 1.29 10.33
CA ASP A 66 9.03 1.94 9.07
C ASP A 66 8.40 0.97 8.06
N ASN A 67 7.83 -0.17 8.50
CA ASN A 67 7.07 -1.06 7.62
C ASN A 67 5.57 -1.00 7.89
N VAL A 68 4.79 -1.05 6.81
CA VAL A 68 3.40 -1.47 6.85
C VAL A 68 3.35 -2.97 6.70
N TRP A 69 2.94 -3.66 7.75
CA TRP A 69 2.85 -5.11 7.74
C TRP A 69 1.50 -5.58 7.16
N LEU A 70 1.58 -6.36 6.09
CA LEU A 70 0.44 -7.01 5.47
C LEU A 70 0.31 -8.45 5.98
N ALA A 71 -0.86 -8.78 6.52
CA ALA A 71 -1.17 -10.14 6.95
C ALA A 71 -1.17 -11.12 5.74
N PRO A 72 -1.07 -12.44 5.95
CA PRO A 72 -1.21 -13.43 4.89
C PRO A 72 -2.42 -13.15 3.99
N LEU A 73 -2.20 -13.05 2.67
CA LEU A 73 -3.24 -12.80 1.67
C LEU A 73 -4.03 -11.49 1.85
N GLN A 74 -3.54 -10.54 2.66
CA GLN A 74 -4.23 -9.27 2.90
C GLN A 74 -4.19 -8.39 1.65
N VAL A 75 -5.34 -7.76 1.37
CA VAL A 75 -5.52 -6.69 0.38
C VAL A 75 -5.77 -5.38 1.13
N ARG A 76 -5.17 -4.28 0.65
CA ARG A 76 -5.46 -2.91 1.11
C ARG A 76 -5.56 -1.96 -0.07
N TRP A 77 -6.48 -1.01 -0.01
CA TRP A 77 -6.60 0.09 -0.99
C TRP A 77 -6.32 1.42 -0.31
N VAL A 78 -5.09 1.88 -0.38
CA VAL A 78 -4.65 3.11 0.27
C VAL A 78 -4.97 4.29 -0.64
N VAL A 79 -5.84 5.18 -0.19
CA VAL A 79 -6.37 6.29 -1.01
C VAL A 79 -6.22 7.62 -0.31
N ARG A 80 -5.91 8.66 -1.08
CA ARG A 80 -6.08 10.04 -0.63
C ARG A 80 -7.31 10.63 -1.31
N THR A 81 -8.25 11.11 -0.51
CA THR A 81 -9.41 11.89 -0.95
C THR A 81 -9.22 13.36 -0.67
#